data_AF-A0A6S6S4B1-F1
#
_entry.id   AF-A0A6S6S4B1-F1
#
_cell.length_a   1.000
_cell.length_b   1.000
_cell.length_c   1.000
_cell.angle_alpha   90.00
_cell.angle_beta   90.00
_cell.angle_gamma   90.00
#
_symmetry.space_group_name_H-M   'P 1'
#
loop_
_entity.id
_entity.type
_entity.pdbx_description
1 polymer ?
#
loop_
_entity_poly.entity_id
_entity_poly.type
_entity_poly.pdbx_seq_one_letter_code
_entity_poly.pdbx_strand_id
1 'polypeptide(L)'
;MSELSVIYTTNAAIYLIEKELKMISQKSDWYPADIIAALRKHGKTLAAISRQAGLSSSTLANALSRPWPKGEWIIANFLNLHPSEI
;
A
#
# COMPACT_ATOMS: atom_id res chain seq x y z
N MET A 1 20.16 -41.82 -17.20
CA MET A 1 19.19 -40.73 -16.97
C MET A 1 19.99 -39.46 -16.72
N SER A 2 19.93 -38.55 -17.67
CA SER A 2 20.83 -37.39 -17.81
C SER A 2 20.51 -36.29 -16.79
N GLU A 3 21.57 -35.67 -16.25
CA GLU A 3 21.51 -34.50 -15.36
C GLU A 3 20.62 -33.36 -15.90
N LEU A 4 20.45 -33.29 -17.23
CA LEU A 4 19.54 -32.38 -17.93
C LEU A 4 18.07 -32.48 -17.49
N SER A 5 17.58 -33.67 -17.12
CA SER A 5 16.20 -33.84 -16.63
C SER A 5 15.99 -33.18 -15.26
N VAL A 6 17.00 -33.23 -14.39
CA VAL A 6 16.96 -32.67 -13.04
C VAL A 6 17.06 -31.14 -13.11
N ILE A 7 17.94 -30.60 -13.95
CA ILE A 7 18.13 -29.14 -14.12
C ILE A 7 16.85 -28.47 -14.67
N TYR A 8 16.16 -29.12 -15.63
CA TYR A 8 14.89 -28.60 -16.16
C TYR A 8 13.77 -28.55 -15.10
N THR A 9 13.74 -29.52 -14.17
CA THR A 9 12.74 -29.53 -13.10
C THR A 9 13.02 -28.48 -12.03
N THR A 10 14.29 -28.30 -11.65
CA THR A 10 14.71 -27.29 -10.66
C THR A 10 14.40 -25.87 -11.13
N ASN A 11 14.70 -25.54 -12.38
CA ASN A 11 14.43 -24.20 -12.92
C ASN A 11 12.93 -23.89 -13.02
N ALA A 12 12.11 -24.88 -13.38
CA ALA A 12 10.65 -24.72 -13.42
C ALA A 12 10.03 -24.55 -12.02
N ALA A 13 10.52 -25.31 -11.03
CA ALA A 13 10.07 -25.18 -9.65
C ALA A 13 10.45 -23.82 -9.04
N ILE A 14 11.67 -23.33 -9.29
CA ILE A 14 12.11 -21.99 -8.86
C ILE A 14 11.21 -20.92 -9.47
N TYR A 15 10.92 -21.00 -10.77
CA TYR A 15 10.03 -20.04 -11.44
C TYR A 15 8.61 -20.03 -10.85
N LEU A 16 8.05 -21.20 -10.52
CA LEU A 16 6.73 -21.29 -9.91
C LEU A 16 6.72 -20.71 -8.50
N ILE A 17 7.75 -20.95 -7.69
CA ILE A 17 7.90 -20.38 -6.34
C ILE A 17 8.07 -18.87 -6.40
N GLU A 18 8.92 -18.35 -7.29
CA GLU A 18 9.09 -16.91 -7.49
C GLU A 18 7.80 -16.24 -7.97
N LYS A 19 7.05 -16.90 -8.85
CA LYS A 19 5.75 -16.43 -9.34
C LYS A 19 4.71 -16.41 -8.22
N GLU A 20 4.64 -17.43 -7.37
CA GLU A 20 3.76 -17.43 -6.20
C GLU A 20 4.15 -16.34 -5.19
N LEU A 21 5.44 -16.18 -4.88
CA LEU A 21 5.94 -15.09 -4.03
C LEU A 21 5.56 -13.71 -4.59
N LYS A 22 5.65 -13.53 -5.91
CA LYS A 22 5.29 -12.28 -6.59
C LYS A 22 3.78 -12.02 -6.59
N MET A 23 2.95 -13.07 -6.67
CA MET A 23 1.50 -12.97 -6.54
C MET A 23 1.06 -12.64 -5.11
N ILE A 24 1.74 -13.20 -4.09
CA ILE A 24 1.49 -12.88 -2.67
C ILE A 24 1.90 -11.44 -2.34
N SER A 25 2.89 -10.89 -3.04
CA SER A 25 3.39 -9.53 -2.86
C SER A 25 2.61 -8.44 -3.62
N GLN A 26 1.44 -8.75 -4.19
CA GLN A 26 0.50 -7.70 -4.62
C GLN A 26 -0.22 -7.16 -3.38
N LYS A 27 0.48 -6.29 -2.65
CA LYS A 27 -0.10 -5.54 -1.53
C LYS A 27 -1.23 -4.69 -2.11
N SER A 28 -2.47 -5.05 -1.79
CA SER A 28 -3.63 -4.26 -2.20
C SER A 28 -3.47 -2.86 -1.60
N ASP A 29 -3.53 -1.84 -2.45
CA ASP A 29 -3.74 -0.46 -2.00
C ASP A 29 -4.95 -0.45 -1.04
N TRP A 30 -4.90 0.38 -0.01
CA TRP A 30 -5.97 0.39 0.97
C TRP A 30 -7.23 0.97 0.31
N TYR A 31 -8.38 0.42 0.66
CA TYR A 31 -9.61 1.09 0.31
C TYR A 31 -9.70 2.41 1.09
N PRO A 32 -10.25 3.49 0.51
CA PRO A 32 -10.47 4.75 1.23
C PRO A 32 -11.17 4.60 2.58
N ALA A 33 -12.08 3.61 2.69
CA ALA A 33 -12.76 3.27 3.93
C ALA A 33 -11.81 2.74 5.01
N ASP A 34 -10.80 1.94 4.64
CA ASP A 34 -9.79 1.41 5.56
C ASP A 34 -8.87 2.52 6.06
N ILE A 35 -8.48 3.45 5.18
CA ILE A 35 -7.72 4.65 5.58
C ILE A 35 -8.53 5.45 6.61
N ILE A 36 -9.81 5.73 6.33
CA ILE A 36 -10.67 6.47 7.26
C ILE A 36 -10.84 5.70 8.58
N ALA A 37 -11.00 4.38 8.54
CA ALA A 37 -11.13 3.54 9.72
C ALA A 37 -9.84 3.56 10.57
N ALA A 38 -8.67 3.45 9.94
CA ALA A 38 -7.38 3.54 10.62
C ALA A 38 -7.22 4.91 11.31
N LEU A 39 -7.51 6.01 10.60
CA LEU A 39 -7.47 7.36 11.18
C LEU A 39 -8.39 7.49 12.40
N ARG A 40 -9.60 6.92 12.32
CA ARG A 40 -10.55 6.92 13.43
C ARG A 40 -10.09 6.06 14.61
N LYS A 41 -9.41 4.93 14.36
CA LYS A 41 -8.76 4.14 15.42
C LYS A 41 -7.69 4.94 16.17
N HIS A 42 -7.01 5.85 15.47
CA HIS A 42 -6.09 6.83 16.06
C HIS A 42 -6.78 8.09 16.63
N GLY A 43 -8.11 8.14 16.69
CA GLY A 43 -8.87 9.26 17.23
C GLY A 43 -8.77 10.55 16.40
N LYS A 44 -8.40 10.44 15.12
CA LYS A 44 -8.28 11.58 14.20
C LYS A 44 -9.25 11.45 13.03
N THR A 45 -9.50 12.59 12.40
CA THR A 45 -10.26 12.68 11.15
C THR A 45 -9.36 13.23 10.07
N LEU A 46 -9.69 12.92 8.81
CA LEU A 46 -8.97 13.45 7.65
C LEU A 46 -8.93 14.99 7.65
N ALA A 47 -10.03 15.63 8.05
CA ALA A 47 -10.11 17.08 8.19
C ALA A 47 -9.21 17.65 9.29
N ALA A 48 -9.03 16.91 10.40
CA ALA A 48 -8.11 17.32 11.46
C ALA A 48 -6.65 17.23 10.99
N ILE A 49 -6.30 16.18 10.24
CA ILE A 49 -4.96 16.00 9.67
C ILE A 49 -4.69 17.07 8.60
N SER A 50 -5.68 17.38 7.76
CA SER A 50 -5.57 18.46 6.78
C SER A 50 -5.23 19.80 7.45
N ARG A 51 -5.93 20.12 8.55
CA ARG A 51 -5.66 21.34 9.35
C ARG A 51 -4.26 21.33 9.97
N GLN A 52 -3.79 20.19 10.48
CA GLN A 52 -2.44 20.05 11.01
C GLN A 52 -1.36 20.25 9.94
N ALA A 53 -1.65 19.87 8.69
CA ALA A 53 -0.79 20.08 7.54
C ALA A 53 -0.89 21.49 6.92
N GLY A 54 -1.69 22.40 7.51
CA GLY A 54 -1.90 23.76 6.99
C GLY A 54 -2.76 23.82 5.72
N LEU A 55 -3.53 22.77 5.44
CA LEU A 55 -4.41 22.66 4.28
C LEU A 55 -5.87 22.90 4.66
N SER A 56 -6.71 23.22 3.68
CA SER A 56 -8.16 23.31 3.91
C SER A 56 -8.72 21.94 4.31
N SER A 57 -9.77 21.89 5.14
CA SER A 57 -10.31 20.64 5.67
C SER A 57 -10.73 19.61 4.59
N SER A 58 -11.08 20.07 3.40
CA SER A 58 -11.48 19.23 2.26
C SER A 58 -10.31 18.85 1.33
N THR A 59 -9.18 19.55 1.38
CA THR A 59 -8.06 19.31 0.46
C THR A 59 -7.52 17.88 0.58
N LEU A 60 -7.36 17.37 1.81
CA LEU A 60 -6.85 16.01 2.02
C LEU A 60 -7.85 14.92 1.59
N ALA A 61 -9.15 15.21 1.53
CA ALA A 61 -10.15 14.28 1.03
C ALA A 61 -9.97 13.97 -0.46
N ASN A 62 -9.39 14.89 -1.22
CA ASN A 62 -9.11 14.65 -2.63
C ASN A 62 -8.06 13.55 -2.83
N ALA A 63 -7.16 13.31 -1.86
CA ALA A 63 -6.17 12.22 -1.91
C ALA A 63 -6.82 10.83 -1.97
N LEU A 64 -8.06 10.69 -1.47
CA LEU A 64 -8.79 9.42 -1.46
C LEU A 64 -9.52 9.13 -2.78
N SER A 65 -9.63 10.12 -3.66
CA SER A 65 -10.39 10.00 -4.92
C SER A 65 -9.53 10.21 -6.15
N ARG A 66 -8.35 10.81 -6.00
CA ARG A 66 -7.41 11.09 -7.09
C ARG A 66 -5.99 10.87 -6.57
N PRO A 67 -5.09 10.28 -7.37
CA PRO A 67 -3.68 10.14 -7.00
C PRO A 67 -3.10 11.50 -6.64
N TRP A 68 -2.66 11.63 -5.40
CA TRP A 68 -2.07 12.86 -4.90
C TRP A 68 -0.92 12.51 -3.98
N PRO A 69 0.31 12.34 -4.53
CA PRO A 69 1.44 11.79 -3.78
C PRO A 69 1.74 12.55 -2.48
N LYS A 70 1.58 13.87 -2.47
CA LYS A 70 1.80 14.69 -1.27
C LYS A 70 0.73 14.47 -0.19
N GLY A 71 -0.53 14.27 -0.59
CA GLY A 71 -1.62 13.97 0.32
C GLY A 71 -1.51 12.57 0.92
N GLU A 72 -1.18 11.58 0.08
CA GLU A 72 -0.88 10.22 0.51
C GLU A 72 0.28 10.19 1.51
N TRP A 73 1.37 10.93 1.24
CA TRP A 73 2.47 11.08 2.20
C TRP A 73 2.04 11.63 3.56
N ILE A 74 1.16 12.63 3.60
CA ILE A 74 0.66 13.19 4.86
C ILE A 74 -0.14 12.15 5.65
N ILE A 75 -0.96 11.35 4.96
CA ILE A 75 -1.77 10.28 5.57
C ILE A 75 -0.86 9.14 6.06
N ALA A 76 0.07 8.68 5.22
CA ALA A 76 1.01 7.61 5.53
C ALA A 76 1.89 7.98 6.74
N ASN A 77 2.43 9.20 6.74
CA ASN A 77 3.23 9.71 7.85
C ASN A 77 2.43 9.79 9.16
N PHE A 78 1.14 10.13 9.10
CA PHE A 78 0.29 10.09 10.29
C PHE A 78 0.06 8.66 10.81
N LEU A 79 -0.05 7.69 9.91
CA LEU A 79 -0.23 6.27 10.23
C LEU A 79 1.09 5.55 10.55
N ASN A 80 2.24 6.24 10.49
CA ASN A 80 3.59 5.66 10.57
C ASN A 80 3.81 4.52 9.56
N LEU A 81 3.25 4.66 8.36
CA LEU A 81 3.41 3.73 7.23
C LEU A 81 4.21 4.39 6.11
N HIS A 82 4.83 3.59 5.24
CA HIS A 82 5.35 4.12 4.00
C HIS A 82 4.18 4.35 3.02
N PRO A 83 4.17 5.44 2.22
CA PRO A 83 3.05 5.74 1.31
C PRO A 83 2.80 4.69 0.24
N SER A 84 3.75 3.80 -0.05
CA SER A 84 3.52 2.62 -0.91
C SER A 84 2.78 1.47 -0.21
N GLU A 85 2.41 1.64 1.06
CA GLU A 85 1.70 0.65 1.85
C GLU A 85 0.23 1.00 2.10
N ILE A 86 -0.20 2.18 1.65
CA ILE A 86 -1.57 2.71 1.77
C ILE A 86 -2.20 2.90 0.40
#